data_AF-X1NZY2-F1
#
_entry.id   AF-X1NZY2-F1
#
_cell.length_a   1.000
_cell.length_b   1.000
_cell.length_c   1.000
_cell.angle_alpha   90.00
_cell.angle_beta   90.00
_cell.angle_gamma   90.00
#
_symmetry.space_group_name_H-M   'P 1'
#
loop_
_entity.id
_entity.type
_entity.pdbx_description
1 polymer ?
#
loop_
_entity_poly.entity_id
_entity_poly.type
_entity_poly.pdbx_seq_one_letter_code
_entity_poly.pdbx_strand_id
1 'polypeptide(L)'
;MLKRRARKLNGKIAVSKPAMEFASKYVPGYYTVIPNGIDLDHFSPNVSPIDEFCDGKVNILFVGRLEKRKGVNYLLGAYKRVKQEISNSRLIIVGPGTRLRGKYEKQVKRSGLKDVVFVGHVSYDELPRYYRTADI
;
A
#
# COMPACT_ATOMS: atom_id res chain seq x y z
N MET A 1 -4.16 11.50 31.90
CA MET A 1 -5.08 10.34 31.72
C MET A 1 -4.33 9.03 31.42
N LEU A 2 -3.36 9.02 30.49
CA LEU A 2 -2.60 7.82 30.08
C LEU A 2 -1.75 7.20 31.21
N LYS A 3 -0.98 8.02 31.95
CA LYS A 3 -0.08 7.57 33.04
C LYS A 3 -0.80 6.79 34.16
N ARG A 4 -2.05 7.15 34.48
CA ARG A 4 -2.86 6.47 35.50
C ARG A 4 -3.28 5.06 35.07
N ARG A 5 -3.60 4.89 33.78
CA ARG A 5 -3.99 3.58 33.22
C ARG A 5 -2.77 2.71 32.91
N ALA A 6 -1.63 3.30 32.59
CA ALA A 6 -0.38 2.58 32.34
C ALA A 6 0.07 1.69 33.50
N ARG A 7 -0.19 2.10 34.76
CA ARG A 7 0.10 1.32 35.97
C ARG A 7 -0.75 0.05 36.10
N LYS A 8 -1.83 -0.07 35.33
CA LYS A 8 -2.74 -1.22 35.32
C LYS A 8 -2.46 -2.21 34.18
N LEU A 9 -1.43 -1.96 33.36
CA LEU A 9 -1.10 -2.83 32.22
C LEU A 9 -0.22 -3.97 32.69
N ASN A 10 -0.64 -5.22 32.44
CA ASN A 10 0.17 -6.41 32.69
C ASN A 10 1.21 -6.67 31.59
N GLY A 11 0.94 -6.19 30.37
CA GLY A 11 1.82 -6.32 29.22
C GLY A 11 1.67 -5.12 28.29
N LYS A 12 2.70 -4.85 27.50
CA LYS A 12 2.73 -3.80 26.49
C LYS A 12 3.23 -4.40 25.19
N ILE A 13 2.42 -4.27 24.14
CA ILE A 13 2.72 -4.83 22.83
C ILE A 13 2.82 -3.69 21.83
N ALA A 14 3.79 -3.79 20.92
CA ALA A 14 3.92 -2.91 19.77
C ALA A 14 4.07 -3.74 18.49
N VAL A 15 3.57 -3.24 17.36
CA VAL A 15 3.63 -3.96 16.08
C VAL A 15 4.99 -3.87 15.39
N SER A 16 5.87 -2.97 15.84
CA SER A 16 7.20 -2.77 15.29
C SER A 16 8.10 -2.01 16.27
N LYS A 17 9.42 -2.02 16.05
CA LYS A 17 10.38 -1.23 16.82
C LYS A 17 10.09 0.27 16.78
N PRO A 18 9.80 0.92 15.63
CA PRO A 18 9.43 2.34 15.61
C PRO A 18 8.14 2.64 16.39
N ALA A 19 7.14 1.76 16.33
CA ALA A 19 5.91 1.93 17.11
C ALA A 19 6.19 1.83 18.62
N MET A 20 7.05 0.88 19.02
CA MET A 20 7.53 0.75 20.41
C MET A 20 8.28 1.99 20.87
N GLU A 21 9.23 2.50 20.10
CA GLU A 21 10.01 3.68 20.42
C GLU A 21 9.13 4.91 20.59
N PHE A 22 8.13 5.07 19.71
CA PHE A 22 7.14 6.13 19.84
C PHE A 22 6.29 5.98 21.12
N ALA A 23 5.75 4.78 21.37
CA ALA A 23 4.90 4.51 22.54
C ALA A 23 5.67 4.68 23.88
N SER A 24 6.95 4.28 23.91
CA SER A 24 7.80 4.32 25.10
C SER A 24 8.04 5.74 25.63
N LYS A 25 7.95 6.77 24.76
CA LYS A 25 8.02 8.18 25.16
C LYS A 25 6.87 8.60 26.09
N TYR A 26 5.71 7.94 25.97
CA TYR A 26 4.50 8.28 26.71
C TYR A 26 4.17 7.27 27.80
N VAL A 27 4.50 6.00 27.57
CA VAL A 27 4.31 4.90 28.52
C VAL A 27 5.61 4.11 28.61
N PRO A 28 6.54 4.51 29.51
CA PRO A 28 7.81 3.83 29.68
C PRO A 28 7.66 2.38 30.17
N GLY A 29 8.65 1.54 29.88
CA GLY A 29 8.77 0.18 30.37
C GLY A 29 9.08 -0.82 29.25
N TYR A 30 9.05 -2.10 29.60
CA TYR A 30 9.30 -3.17 28.64
C TYR A 30 8.11 -3.39 27.70
N TYR A 31 8.40 -3.57 26.41
CA TYR A 31 7.43 -3.90 25.36
C TYR A 31 7.86 -5.18 24.67
N THR A 32 6.89 -6.01 24.32
CA THR A 32 7.08 -7.13 23.39
C THR A 32 6.68 -6.66 22.00
N VAL A 33 7.56 -6.82 21.01
CA VAL A 33 7.25 -6.49 19.61
C VAL A 33 6.62 -7.72 18.95
N ILE A 34 5.35 -7.61 18.56
CA ILE A 34 4.59 -8.65 17.87
C ILE A 34 4.05 -8.05 16.57
N PRO A 35 4.69 -8.31 15.42
CA PRO A 35 4.22 -7.82 14.13
C PRO A 35 2.85 -8.39 13.74
N ASN A 36 2.15 -7.68 12.85
CA ASN A 36 0.92 -8.21 12.26
C ASN A 36 1.25 -9.39 11.35
N GLY A 37 0.48 -10.47 11.46
CA GLY A 37 0.56 -11.62 10.55
C GLY A 37 -0.12 -11.38 9.20
N ILE A 38 0.05 -12.33 8.29
CA ILE A 38 -0.66 -12.43 7.01
C ILE A 38 -1.24 -13.84 6.87
N ASP A 39 -2.44 -13.94 6.31
CA ASP A 39 -3.08 -15.20 5.99
C ASP A 39 -2.45 -15.76 4.70
N LEU A 40 -1.72 -16.87 4.82
CA LEU A 40 -0.99 -17.50 3.71
C LEU A 40 -1.89 -18.36 2.83
N ASP A 41 -3.02 -18.82 3.35
CA ASP A 41 -4.01 -19.57 2.56
C ASP A 41 -4.72 -18.59 1.61
N HIS A 42 -5.03 -17.40 2.11
CA HIS A 42 -5.63 -16.32 1.33
C HIS A 42 -4.65 -15.65 0.36
N PHE A 43 -3.49 -15.20 0.86
CA PHE A 43 -2.46 -14.55 0.04
C PHE A 43 -1.45 -15.57 -0.47
N SER A 44 -1.90 -16.37 -1.44
CA SER A 44 -1.13 -17.43 -2.06
C SER A 44 -0.80 -17.13 -3.52
N PRO A 45 0.33 -17.60 -4.07
CA PRO A 45 0.62 -17.52 -5.51
C PRO A 45 -0.30 -18.41 -6.36
N ASN A 46 -1.07 -19.31 -5.74
CA ASN A 46 -1.96 -20.27 -6.39
C ASN A 46 -3.32 -19.66 -6.79
N VAL A 47 -3.29 -18.43 -7.31
CA VAL A 47 -4.46 -17.73 -7.88
C VAL A 47 -4.17 -17.32 -9.31
N SER A 48 -5.20 -17.23 -10.14
CA SER A 48 -5.03 -16.72 -11.51
C SER A 48 -4.80 -15.20 -11.49
N PRO A 49 -3.91 -14.68 -12.36
CA PRO A 49 -3.77 -13.24 -12.52
C PRO A 49 -5.04 -12.59 -13.10
N ILE A 50 -4.99 -11.29 -13.29
CA ILE A 50 -6.04 -10.51 -13.95
C ILE A 50 -5.73 -10.46 -15.44
N ASP A 51 -6.55 -11.14 -16.22
CA ASP A 51 -6.33 -11.35 -17.66
C ASP A 51 -6.11 -10.03 -18.44
N GLU A 52 -6.83 -8.96 -18.08
CA GLU A 52 -6.68 -7.62 -18.70
C GLU A 52 -5.24 -7.07 -18.61
N PHE A 53 -4.48 -7.49 -17.61
CA PHE A 53 -3.12 -7.02 -17.37
C PHE A 53 -2.04 -8.02 -17.81
N CYS A 54 -2.44 -9.12 -18.44
CA CYS A 54 -1.55 -10.13 -19.03
C CYS A 54 -1.25 -9.81 -20.51
N ASP A 55 -0.96 -8.55 -20.82
CA ASP A 55 -0.72 -8.03 -22.19
C ASP A 55 0.77 -7.82 -22.51
N GLY A 56 1.67 -8.37 -21.68
CA GLY A 56 3.12 -8.28 -21.84
C GLY A 56 3.76 -6.97 -21.33
N LYS A 57 2.98 -6.07 -20.71
CA LYS A 57 3.54 -4.90 -19.99
C LYS A 57 4.08 -5.30 -18.62
N VAL A 58 5.10 -4.58 -18.17
CA VAL A 58 5.57 -4.65 -16.77
C VAL A 58 4.55 -3.97 -15.86
N ASN A 59 3.93 -4.74 -14.97
CA ASN A 59 2.89 -4.28 -14.05
C ASN A 59 3.50 -3.87 -12.70
N ILE A 60 3.41 -2.58 -12.37
CA ILE A 60 3.78 -2.03 -11.07
C ILE A 60 2.52 -1.83 -10.26
N LEU A 61 2.43 -2.41 -9.07
CA LEU A 61 1.24 -2.38 -8.24
C LEU A 61 1.39 -1.48 -7.02
N PHE A 62 0.35 -0.68 -6.76
CA PHE A 62 0.14 -0.02 -5.49
C PHE A 62 -1.19 -0.46 -4.90
N VAL A 63 -1.15 -1.02 -3.69
CA VAL A 63 -2.34 -1.37 -2.90
C VAL A 63 -2.40 -0.49 -1.65
N GLY A 64 -3.42 0.36 -1.56
CA GLY A 64 -3.67 1.14 -0.36
C GLY A 64 -4.63 2.30 -0.54
N ARG A 65 -5.10 2.84 0.59
CA ARG A 65 -5.94 4.04 0.59
C ARG A 65 -5.18 5.21 -0.04
N LEU A 66 -5.85 5.98 -0.90
CA LEU A 66 -5.29 7.19 -1.52
C LEU A 66 -5.23 8.32 -0.49
N GLU A 67 -4.21 8.26 0.37
CA GLU A 67 -3.95 9.21 1.45
C GLU A 67 -2.54 9.80 1.30
N LYS A 68 -2.36 11.07 1.67
CA LYS A 68 -1.08 11.78 1.51
C LYS A 68 0.11 11.01 2.11
N ARG A 69 -0.08 10.38 3.28
CA ARG A 69 0.97 9.62 3.98
C ARG A 69 1.41 8.34 3.26
N LYS A 70 0.60 7.82 2.34
CA LYS A 70 0.89 6.61 1.56
C LYS A 70 1.77 6.89 0.33
N GLY A 71 2.11 8.15 0.10
CA GLY A 71 3.19 8.50 -0.83
C GLY A 71 2.83 8.45 -2.32
N VAL A 72 1.53 8.36 -2.69
CA VAL A 72 1.09 8.28 -4.09
C VAL A 72 1.62 9.43 -4.97
N ASN A 73 1.77 10.64 -4.42
CA ASN A 73 2.40 11.76 -5.15
C ASN A 73 3.83 11.42 -5.62
N TYR A 74 4.62 10.81 -4.73
CA TYR A 74 5.99 10.42 -5.03
C TYR A 74 6.03 9.25 -6.00
N LEU A 75 5.13 8.27 -5.83
CA LEU A 75 4.98 7.16 -6.75
C LEU A 75 4.69 7.62 -8.17
N LEU A 76 3.75 8.56 -8.37
CA LEU A 76 3.46 9.12 -9.69
C LEU A 76 4.65 9.88 -10.29
N GLY A 77 5.40 10.61 -9.46
CA GLY A 77 6.63 11.29 -9.89
C GLY A 77 7.74 10.31 -10.29
N ALA A 78 7.92 9.23 -9.54
CA ALA A 78 8.86 8.17 -9.84
C ALA A 78 8.45 7.40 -11.11
N TYR A 79 7.17 7.04 -11.22
CA TYR A 79 6.63 6.33 -12.38
C TYR A 79 6.80 7.14 -13.66
N LYS A 80 6.73 8.47 -13.61
CA LYS A 80 7.05 9.32 -14.76
C LYS A 80 8.44 9.05 -15.33
N ARG A 81 9.43 8.85 -14.45
CA ARG A 81 10.82 8.55 -14.85
C ARG A 81 10.92 7.12 -15.36
N VAL A 82 10.32 6.16 -14.64
CA VAL A 82 10.26 4.75 -15.08
C VAL A 82 9.65 4.62 -16.46
N LYS A 83 8.57 5.34 -16.76
CA LYS A 83 7.90 5.29 -18.06
C LYS A 83 8.76 5.82 -19.21
N GLN A 84 9.74 6.69 -18.93
CA GLN A 84 10.71 7.18 -19.92
C GLN A 84 11.76 6.13 -20.27
N GLU A 85 12.19 5.34 -19.29
CA GLU A 85 13.21 4.30 -19.46
C GLU A 85 12.61 2.95 -19.88
N ILE A 86 11.44 2.61 -19.33
CA ILE A 86 10.68 1.38 -19.55
C ILE A 86 9.31 1.78 -20.12
N SER A 87 9.28 2.04 -21.42
CA SER A 87 8.07 2.50 -22.11
C SER A 87 6.93 1.48 -22.07
N ASN A 88 7.24 0.18 -22.01
CA ASN A 88 6.28 -0.92 -21.91
C ASN A 88 5.94 -1.30 -20.44
N SER A 89 5.67 -0.30 -19.60
CA SER A 89 5.24 -0.48 -18.20
C SER A 89 3.86 0.12 -17.93
N ARG A 90 3.19 -0.35 -16.88
CA ARG A 90 1.89 0.13 -16.40
C ARG A 90 1.91 0.26 -14.87
N LEU A 91 1.34 1.34 -14.35
CA LEU A 91 1.11 1.53 -12.92
C LEU A 91 -0.36 1.25 -12.58
N ILE A 92 -0.61 0.24 -11.74
CA ILE A 92 -1.93 -0.17 -11.27
C ILE A 92 -2.12 0.31 -9.83
N ILE A 93 -3.15 1.14 -9.60
CA ILE A 93 -3.44 1.74 -8.30
C ILE A 93 -4.77 1.18 -7.78
N VAL A 94 -4.66 0.30 -6.79
CA VAL A 94 -5.76 -0.36 -6.09
C VAL A 94 -5.97 0.27 -4.72
N GLY A 95 -7.22 0.57 -4.39
CA GLY A 95 -7.64 1.04 -3.09
C GLY A 95 -8.64 2.20 -3.17
N PRO A 96 -9.42 2.41 -2.10
CA PRO A 96 -10.42 3.47 -2.08
C PRO A 96 -9.74 4.85 -1.96
N GLY A 97 -10.42 5.88 -2.46
CA GLY A 97 -9.88 7.24 -2.40
C GLY A 97 -10.83 8.31 -2.89
N THR A 98 -11.86 8.63 -2.14
CA THR A 98 -12.86 9.62 -2.59
C THR A 98 -12.27 11.03 -2.71
N ARG A 99 -11.48 11.49 -1.72
CA ARG A 99 -11.02 12.89 -1.66
C ARG A 99 -9.82 13.21 -2.56
N LEU A 100 -8.83 12.33 -2.64
CA LEU A 100 -7.56 12.61 -3.32
C LEU A 100 -7.46 12.03 -4.74
N ARG A 101 -8.34 11.09 -5.13
CA ARG A 101 -8.31 10.47 -6.47
C ARG A 101 -8.35 11.50 -7.59
N GLY A 102 -9.31 12.43 -7.57
CA GLY A 102 -9.44 13.45 -8.60
C GLY A 102 -8.20 14.36 -8.72
N LYS A 103 -7.45 14.58 -7.63
CA LYS A 103 -6.16 15.28 -7.69
C LYS A 103 -5.12 14.46 -8.45
N TYR A 104 -5.01 13.16 -8.15
CA TYR A 104 -4.04 12.27 -8.77
C TYR A 104 -4.35 12.01 -10.25
N GLU A 105 -5.61 11.81 -10.61
CA GLU A 105 -6.04 11.69 -12.01
C GLU A 105 -5.71 12.96 -12.81
N LYS A 106 -5.96 14.15 -12.23
CA LYS A 106 -5.55 15.42 -12.84
C LYS A 106 -4.03 15.52 -13.01
N GLN A 107 -3.25 15.06 -12.02
CA GLN A 107 -1.79 15.05 -12.09
C GLN A 107 -1.27 14.13 -13.21
N VAL A 108 -1.83 12.92 -13.32
CA VAL A 108 -1.52 11.96 -14.40
C VAL A 108 -1.81 12.58 -15.76
N LYS A 109 -3.02 13.15 -15.93
CA LYS A 109 -3.43 13.81 -17.18
C LYS A 109 -2.50 14.97 -17.54
N ARG A 110 -2.18 15.86 -16.59
CA ARG A 110 -1.26 16.99 -16.81
C ARG A 110 0.16 16.57 -17.13
N SER A 111 0.59 15.42 -16.63
CA SER A 111 1.95 14.90 -16.86
C SER A 111 2.08 14.13 -18.17
N GLY A 112 0.98 13.95 -18.92
CA GLY A 112 0.95 13.12 -20.11
C GLY A 112 1.23 11.64 -19.84
N LEU A 113 1.07 11.20 -18.58
CA LEU A 113 1.34 9.83 -18.21
C LEU A 113 0.25 8.92 -18.76
N LYS A 114 0.65 8.06 -19.70
CA LYS A 114 -0.15 6.95 -20.19
C LYS A 114 0.08 5.74 -19.29
N ASP A 115 -0.86 4.79 -19.32
CA ASP A 115 -0.76 3.53 -18.57
C ASP A 115 -0.70 3.68 -17.04
N VAL A 116 -1.54 4.57 -16.49
CA VAL A 116 -1.86 4.59 -15.06
C VAL A 116 -3.32 4.19 -14.90
N VAL A 117 -3.58 3.08 -14.20
CA VAL A 117 -4.91 2.51 -14.02
C VAL A 117 -5.35 2.71 -12.57
N PHE A 118 -6.41 3.51 -12.36
CA PHE A 118 -7.04 3.68 -11.05
C PHE A 118 -8.21 2.71 -10.90
N VAL A 119 -7.95 1.55 -10.32
CA VAL A 119 -8.94 0.48 -10.12
C VAL A 119 -10.01 0.89 -9.10
N GLY A 120 -9.60 1.58 -8.04
CA GLY A 120 -10.49 1.90 -6.93
C GLY A 120 -10.58 0.77 -5.91
N HIS A 121 -11.72 0.65 -5.22
CA HIS A 121 -11.88 -0.38 -4.19
C HIS A 121 -12.01 -1.77 -4.81
N VAL A 122 -11.28 -2.73 -4.25
CA VAL A 122 -11.31 -4.16 -4.61
C VAL A 122 -11.64 -4.95 -3.34
N SER A 123 -12.40 -6.04 -3.46
CA SER A 123 -12.72 -6.92 -2.33
C SER A 123 -11.45 -7.58 -1.78
N TYR A 124 -11.51 -8.04 -0.53
CA TYR A 124 -10.40 -8.76 0.08
C TYR A 124 -10.02 -10.02 -0.73
N ASP A 125 -11.01 -10.71 -1.29
CA ASP A 125 -10.85 -11.95 -2.06
C ASP A 125 -10.17 -11.76 -3.41
N GLU A 126 -10.32 -10.58 -4.03
CA GLU A 126 -9.69 -10.29 -5.32
C GLU A 126 -8.26 -9.73 -5.17
N LEU A 127 -7.89 -9.24 -3.98
CA LEU A 127 -6.55 -8.66 -3.75
C LEU A 127 -5.39 -9.61 -4.10
N PRO A 128 -5.41 -10.91 -3.72
CA PRO A 128 -4.36 -11.84 -4.11
C PRO A 128 -4.11 -11.88 -5.62
N ARG A 129 -5.16 -11.76 -6.44
CA ARG A 129 -5.03 -11.75 -7.90
C ARG A 129 -4.26 -10.53 -8.41
N TYR A 130 -4.48 -9.36 -7.82
CA TYR A 130 -3.69 -8.17 -8.15
C TYR A 130 -2.22 -8.34 -7.76
N TYR A 131 -1.94 -8.87 -6.57
CA TYR A 131 -0.56 -9.17 -6.16
C TYR A 131 0.11 -10.17 -7.10
N ARG A 132 -0.61 -11.22 -7.53
CA ARG A 132 -0.11 -12.22 -8.47
C ARG A 132 0.19 -11.65 -9.86
N THR A 133 -0.55 -10.63 -10.27
CA THR A 133 -0.44 -9.96 -11.57
C THR A 133 0.72 -8.96 -11.62
N ALA A 134 1.20 -8.50 -10.47
CA ALA A 134 2.26 -7.52 -10.35
C ALA A 134 3.63 -8.16 -10.58
N ASP A 135 4.49 -7.46 -11.32
CA ASP A 135 5.92 -7.76 -11.37
C ASP A 135 6.67 -7.06 -10.22
N ILE A 136 6.14 -5.90 -9.78
CA ILE A 136 6.71 -5.03 -8.74
C ILE A 136 5.62 -4.53 -7.79
#